data_AF-A0A1E2WPA6-F1
#
_entry.id   AF-A0A1E2WPA6-F1
#
_cell.length_a   1.000
_cell.length_b   1.000
_cell.length_c   1.000
_cell.angle_alpha   90.00
_cell.angle_beta   90.00
_cell.angle_gamma   90.00
#
_symmetry.space_group_name_H-M   'P 1'
#
loop_
_entity.id
_entity.type
_entity.pdbx_description
1 polymer ?
#
loop_
_entity_poly.entity_id
_entity_poly.type
_entity_poly.pdbx_seq_one_letter_code
_entity_poly.pdbx_strand_id
1 'polypeptide(L)'
;MILHQLNKITERVGVPVQIVADHSNDLARGIKLYKENYPGIIYTHDVTHAMALLLKYRLDADDRYQSFMQKCNTCRQRLQQTELSFLSPPSQRSQCRYFNVERLTNWAIKLLNSPAETLIKLMSDIEHKLIYPKIIEKLGWLADYEADLIHWNQMVAMTRSLETQLKQLGLNSQSLEYFQQNKFEFVNSSLQDFQQQIFDYVTNQCLQIKDKETFLATSDVIESLFGKYKQFSARCPIKEMGQMLLTICLSTMNLTTSVIKNALENISFTDVEEWLSEVFGQSMLSKRKTLFSANTNDTETA
;
A
#
# COMPACT_ATOMS: atom_id res chain seq x y z
N MET A 1 -26.24 7.01 5.63
CA MET A 1 -25.32 6.31 6.57
C MET A 1 -24.05 7.10 6.84
N ILE A 2 -23.24 7.44 5.82
CA ILE A 2 -21.97 8.18 6.00
C ILE A 2 -22.16 9.54 6.71
N LEU A 3 -23.08 10.38 6.24
CA LEU A 3 -23.37 11.69 6.87
C LEU A 3 -23.68 11.55 8.37
N HIS A 4 -24.48 10.55 8.74
CA HIS A 4 -24.81 10.28 10.15
C HIS A 4 -23.58 9.95 10.99
N GLN A 5 -22.64 9.16 10.45
CA GLN A 5 -21.39 8.86 11.16
C GLN A 5 -20.47 10.08 11.25
N LEU A 6 -20.39 10.91 10.20
CA LEU A 6 -19.64 12.16 10.24
C LEU A 6 -20.20 13.12 11.30
N ASN A 7 -21.52 13.23 11.41
CA ASN A 7 -22.18 14.05 12.44
C ASN A 7 -21.85 13.52 13.86
N LYS A 8 -21.92 12.21 14.09
CA LYS A 8 -21.52 11.60 15.37
C LYS A 8 -20.07 11.88 15.74
N ILE A 9 -19.16 11.82 14.76
CA ILE A 9 -17.75 12.16 14.99
C ILE A 9 -17.62 13.65 15.33
N THR A 10 -18.34 14.50 14.61
CA THR A 10 -18.36 15.96 14.85
C THR A 10 -18.79 16.32 16.26
N GLU A 11 -19.83 15.66 16.77
CA GLU A 11 -20.31 15.85 18.15
C GLU A 11 -19.24 15.48 19.19
N ARG A 12 -18.37 14.52 18.88
CA ARG A 12 -17.33 14.02 19.80
C ARG A 12 -16.04 14.82 19.76
N VAL A 13 -15.59 15.25 18.57
CA VAL A 13 -14.24 15.83 18.37
C VAL A 13 -14.24 17.19 17.69
N GLY A 14 -15.42 17.74 17.38
CA GLY A 14 -15.56 18.97 16.60
C GLY A 14 -15.50 18.74 15.09
N VAL A 15 -15.67 19.84 14.34
CA VAL A 15 -15.67 19.82 12.87
C VAL A 15 -14.23 19.62 12.37
N PRO A 16 -13.95 18.61 11.54
CA PRO A 16 -12.62 18.38 11.01
C PRO A 16 -12.25 19.45 9.97
N VAL A 17 -10.97 19.82 9.92
CA VAL A 17 -10.46 20.72 8.87
C VAL A 17 -10.42 20.02 7.50
N GLN A 18 -10.13 18.72 7.50
CA GLN A 18 -9.97 17.91 6.29
C GLN A 18 -10.59 16.53 6.45
N ILE A 19 -11.15 16.01 5.35
CA ILE A 19 -11.52 14.60 5.17
C ILE A 19 -10.69 14.04 4.01
N VAL A 20 -9.88 13.01 4.28
CA VAL A 20 -9.17 12.23 3.25
C VAL A 20 -9.87 10.90 3.09
N ALA A 21 -10.28 10.57 1.88
CA ALA A 21 -10.98 9.32 1.63
C ALA A 21 -10.95 8.86 0.17
N ASP A 22 -11.24 7.58 -0.03
CA ASP A 22 -11.52 7.02 -1.36
C ASP A 22 -12.76 7.67 -1.99
N HIS A 23 -12.90 7.56 -3.31
CA HIS A 23 -14.03 8.14 -4.05
C HIS A 23 -15.13 7.13 -4.37
N SER A 24 -15.57 6.34 -3.38
CA SER A 24 -16.77 5.51 -3.57
C SER A 24 -18.03 6.38 -3.60
N ASN A 25 -19.03 6.01 -4.40
CA ASN A 25 -20.23 6.83 -4.62
C ASN A 25 -20.95 7.20 -3.31
N ASP A 26 -21.08 6.26 -2.38
CA ASP A 26 -21.73 6.48 -1.09
C ASP A 26 -20.94 7.43 -0.18
N LEU A 27 -19.61 7.31 -0.20
CA LEU A 27 -18.70 8.14 0.59
C LEU A 27 -18.66 9.56 0.02
N ALA A 28 -18.50 9.70 -1.29
CA ALA A 28 -18.50 10.98 -2.00
C ALA A 28 -19.82 11.74 -1.78
N ARG A 29 -20.97 11.05 -1.86
CA ARG A 29 -22.28 11.67 -1.59
C ARG A 29 -22.41 12.09 -0.13
N GLY A 30 -22.00 11.24 0.81
CA GLY A 30 -22.05 11.56 2.24
C GLY A 30 -21.19 12.77 2.61
N ILE A 31 -19.97 12.84 2.07
CA ILE A 31 -19.04 13.96 2.28
C ILE A 31 -19.59 15.23 1.63
N LYS A 32 -20.15 15.14 0.41
CA LYS A 32 -20.77 16.29 -0.25
C LYS A 32 -21.88 16.91 0.61
N LEU A 33 -22.82 16.10 1.10
CA LEU A 33 -23.89 16.57 1.99
C LEU A 33 -23.33 17.13 3.31
N TYR A 34 -22.27 16.55 3.84
CA TYR A 34 -21.63 17.06 5.05
C TYR A 34 -20.97 18.44 4.81
N LYS A 35 -20.36 18.65 3.65
CA LYS A 35 -19.81 19.96 3.23
C LYS A 35 -20.89 21.04 3.04
N GLU A 36 -22.14 20.67 2.74
CA GLU A 36 -23.25 21.65 2.70
C GLU A 36 -23.49 22.28 4.07
N ASN A 37 -23.33 21.51 5.15
CA ASN A 37 -23.43 22.01 6.53
C ASN A 37 -22.13 22.67 7.02
N TYR A 38 -20.99 22.25 6.48
CA TYR A 38 -19.66 22.75 6.85
C TYR A 38 -18.82 23.11 5.61
N PRO A 39 -19.05 24.29 4.99
CA PRO A 39 -18.42 24.65 3.72
C PRO A 39 -16.89 24.80 3.78
N GLY A 40 -16.34 25.03 4.98
CA GLY A 40 -14.90 25.19 5.20
C GLY A 40 -14.09 23.89 5.13
N ILE A 41 -14.75 22.73 5.04
CA ILE A 41 -14.06 21.44 5.05
C ILE A 41 -13.40 21.14 3.71
N ILE A 42 -12.12 20.78 3.78
CA ILE A 42 -11.37 20.27 2.63
C ILE A 42 -11.67 18.79 2.45
N TYR A 43 -12.12 18.40 1.26
CA TYR A 43 -12.23 16.99 0.90
C TYR A 43 -11.12 16.64 -0.09
N THR A 44 -10.30 15.69 0.29
CA THR A 44 -9.21 15.17 -0.52
C THR A 44 -9.50 13.73 -0.91
N HIS A 45 -9.53 13.47 -2.22
CA HIS A 45 -9.52 12.09 -2.71
C HIS A 45 -8.13 11.51 -2.43
N ASP A 46 -8.05 10.31 -1.85
CA ASP A 46 -6.78 9.65 -1.58
C ASP A 46 -5.97 9.45 -2.88
N VAL A 47 -4.76 10.00 -2.95
CA VAL A 47 -3.91 9.93 -4.16
C VAL A 47 -3.55 8.50 -4.52
N THR A 48 -3.29 7.62 -3.55
CA THR A 48 -2.92 6.23 -3.82
C THR A 48 -4.09 5.47 -4.41
N HIS A 49 -5.31 5.71 -3.92
CA HIS A 49 -6.51 5.15 -4.52
C HIS A 49 -6.81 5.77 -5.90
N ALA A 50 -6.71 7.09 -6.05
CA ALA A 50 -6.96 7.79 -7.31
C ALA A 50 -6.04 7.31 -8.42
N MET A 51 -4.73 7.20 -8.14
CA MET A 51 -3.74 6.71 -9.10
C MET A 51 -3.94 5.24 -9.44
N ALA A 52 -4.27 4.41 -8.45
CA ALA A 52 -4.61 3.00 -8.68
C ALA A 52 -5.85 2.85 -9.58
N LEU A 53 -6.87 3.71 -9.41
CA LEU A 53 -8.04 3.74 -10.28
C LEU A 53 -7.71 4.20 -11.70
N LEU A 54 -6.88 5.23 -11.87
CA LEU A 54 -6.45 5.68 -13.20
C LEU A 54 -5.72 4.58 -13.96
N LEU A 55 -4.75 3.92 -13.30
CA LEU A 55 -4.06 2.75 -13.87
C LEU A 55 -5.05 1.63 -14.21
N LYS A 56 -5.99 1.35 -13.30
CA LYS A 56 -7.01 0.33 -13.50
C LYS A 56 -7.82 0.59 -14.77
N TYR A 57 -8.37 1.80 -14.93
CA TYR A 57 -9.22 2.10 -16.08
C TYR A 57 -8.47 1.97 -17.41
N ARG A 58 -7.19 2.38 -17.45
CA ARG A 58 -6.36 2.23 -18.66
C ARG A 58 -6.04 0.77 -18.95
N LEU A 59 -5.61 0.01 -17.95
CA LEU A 59 -5.12 -1.36 -18.12
C LEU A 59 -6.24 -2.38 -18.28
N ASP A 60 -7.41 -2.15 -17.68
CA ASP A 60 -8.59 -3.01 -17.89
C ASP A 60 -9.11 -2.91 -19.33
N ALA A 61 -8.95 -1.76 -19.97
CA ALA A 61 -9.31 -1.53 -21.37
C ALA A 61 -8.22 -1.97 -22.37
N ASP A 62 -7.05 -2.38 -21.89
CA ASP A 62 -5.90 -2.75 -22.72
C ASP A 62 -5.83 -4.27 -22.92
N ASP A 63 -6.26 -4.73 -24.10
CA ASP A 63 -6.24 -6.14 -24.48
C ASP A 63 -4.83 -6.76 -24.46
N ARG A 64 -3.80 -5.98 -24.79
CA ARG A 64 -2.40 -6.44 -24.72
C ARG A 64 -2.01 -6.68 -23.28
N TYR A 65 -2.43 -5.82 -22.35
CA TYR A 65 -2.17 -6.00 -20.93
C TYR A 65 -2.89 -7.24 -20.37
N GLN A 66 -4.16 -7.44 -20.73
CA GLN A 66 -4.89 -8.64 -20.31
C GLN A 66 -4.24 -9.93 -20.84
N SER A 67 -3.81 -9.91 -22.11
CA SER A 67 -3.08 -11.01 -22.73
C SER A 67 -1.75 -11.30 -22.02
N PHE A 68 -0.98 -10.25 -21.70
CA PHE A 68 0.28 -10.36 -20.95
C PHE A 68 0.05 -11.00 -19.57
N MET A 69 -0.96 -10.55 -18.83
CA MET A 69 -1.32 -11.09 -17.51
C MET A 69 -1.65 -12.57 -17.55
N GLN A 70 -2.39 -13.02 -18.58
CA GLN A 70 -2.68 -14.42 -18.80
C GLN A 70 -1.41 -15.23 -19.11
N LYS A 71 -0.54 -14.72 -19.99
CA LYS A 71 0.75 -15.36 -20.31
C LYS A 71 1.65 -15.47 -19.08
N CYS A 72 1.72 -14.46 -18.22
CA CYS A 72 2.43 -14.54 -16.95
C CYS A 72 1.89 -15.67 -16.05
N ASN A 73 0.57 -15.80 -15.93
CA ASN A 73 -0.02 -16.86 -15.11
C ASN A 73 0.31 -18.26 -15.67
N THR A 74 0.14 -18.46 -16.97
CA THR A 74 0.48 -19.73 -17.64
C THR A 74 1.97 -20.02 -17.55
N CYS A 75 2.83 -19.02 -17.75
CA CYS A 75 4.28 -19.15 -17.64
C CYS A 75 4.68 -19.58 -16.23
N ARG A 76 4.14 -18.94 -15.19
CA ARG A 76 4.41 -19.32 -13.80
C ARG A 76 4.06 -20.78 -13.51
N GLN A 77 2.89 -21.25 -13.97
CA GLN A 77 2.48 -22.65 -13.81
C GLN A 77 3.43 -23.61 -14.52
N ARG A 78 3.86 -23.28 -15.75
CA ARG A 78 4.79 -24.09 -16.54
C ARG A 78 6.20 -24.15 -15.91
N LEU A 79 6.63 -23.10 -15.21
CA LEU A 79 7.96 -23.02 -14.65
C LEU A 79 8.08 -23.57 -13.22
N GLN A 80 6.98 -23.66 -12.47
CA GLN A 80 6.97 -23.95 -11.02
C GLN A 80 7.67 -25.27 -10.60
N GLN A 81 7.83 -26.23 -11.51
CA GLN A 81 8.49 -27.52 -11.25
C GLN A 81 9.60 -27.82 -12.27
N THR A 82 10.28 -26.77 -12.74
CA THR A 82 11.39 -26.88 -13.69
C THR A 82 12.65 -26.23 -13.14
N GLU A 83 13.79 -26.53 -13.75
CA GLU A 83 15.07 -25.85 -13.51
C GLU A 83 14.98 -24.33 -13.72
N LEU A 84 14.00 -23.86 -14.50
CA LEU A 84 13.76 -22.45 -14.82
C LEU A 84 12.83 -21.76 -13.80
N SER A 85 12.44 -22.44 -12.70
CA SER A 85 11.51 -21.90 -11.70
C SER A 85 11.95 -20.56 -11.10
N PHE A 86 13.25 -20.30 -11.00
CA PHE A 86 13.80 -19.02 -10.51
C PHE A 86 13.51 -17.83 -11.45
N LEU A 87 13.18 -18.08 -12.72
CA LEU A 87 12.79 -17.06 -13.71
C LEU A 87 11.27 -16.77 -13.67
N SER A 88 10.51 -17.45 -12.82
CA SER A 88 9.04 -17.36 -12.81
C SER A 88 8.54 -15.94 -12.59
N PRO A 89 7.48 -15.51 -13.30
CA PRO A 89 6.80 -14.25 -13.04
C PRO A 89 6.35 -14.16 -11.58
N PRO A 90 6.38 -12.98 -10.94
CA PRO A 90 5.88 -12.80 -9.57
C PRO A 90 4.40 -13.17 -9.44
N SER A 91 3.98 -13.59 -8.23
CA SER A 91 2.61 -14.00 -7.99
C SER A 91 1.63 -12.82 -8.06
N GLN A 92 0.50 -13.04 -8.73
CA GLN A 92 -0.57 -12.07 -8.83
C GLN A 92 -1.48 -12.20 -7.60
N ARG A 93 -1.51 -11.17 -6.74
CA ARG A 93 -2.49 -11.11 -5.65
C ARG A 93 -3.82 -10.56 -6.19
N SER A 94 -4.91 -11.28 -5.96
CA SER A 94 -6.24 -10.99 -6.50
C SER A 94 -6.85 -9.66 -6.01
N GLN A 95 -6.56 -9.25 -4.77
CA GLN A 95 -7.16 -8.05 -4.16
C GLN A 95 -6.44 -6.73 -4.48
N CYS A 96 -5.26 -6.77 -5.11
CA CYS A 96 -4.45 -5.58 -5.40
C CYS A 96 -3.79 -5.68 -6.79
N ARG A 97 -4.58 -6.06 -7.81
CA ARG A 97 -4.04 -6.38 -9.15
C ARG A 97 -3.20 -5.24 -9.75
N TYR A 98 -3.63 -4.00 -9.57
CA TYR A 98 -2.96 -2.82 -10.13
C TYR A 98 -1.68 -2.43 -9.39
N PHE A 99 -1.51 -2.86 -8.14
CA PHE A 99 -0.21 -2.81 -7.45
C PHE A 99 0.78 -3.85 -7.96
N ASN A 100 0.31 -4.89 -8.68
CA ASN A 100 1.20 -5.90 -9.27
C ASN A 100 1.73 -5.51 -10.66
N VAL A 101 1.17 -4.48 -11.30
CA VAL A 101 1.63 -4.00 -12.63
C VAL A 101 3.12 -3.75 -12.58
N GLU A 102 3.55 -2.91 -11.65
CA GLU A 102 4.95 -2.56 -11.42
C GLU A 102 5.83 -3.79 -11.24
N ARG A 103 5.41 -4.75 -10.40
CA ARG A 103 6.19 -5.96 -10.12
C ARG A 103 6.36 -6.83 -11.35
N LEU A 104 5.31 -6.98 -12.15
CA LEU A 104 5.33 -7.80 -13.36
C LEU A 104 6.08 -7.12 -14.49
N THR A 105 5.86 -5.82 -14.72
CA THR A 105 6.60 -5.08 -15.74
C THR A 105 8.09 -5.04 -15.41
N ASN A 106 8.44 -4.78 -14.14
CA ASN A 106 9.83 -4.76 -13.72
C ASN A 106 10.49 -6.14 -13.83
N TRP A 107 9.76 -7.22 -13.50
CA TRP A 107 10.25 -8.58 -13.72
C TRP A 107 10.54 -8.84 -15.20
N ALA A 108 9.59 -8.53 -16.08
CA ALA A 108 9.71 -8.77 -17.51
C ALA A 108 10.84 -7.94 -18.14
N ILE A 109 10.91 -6.64 -17.84
CA ILE A 109 11.97 -5.74 -18.33
C ILE A 109 13.34 -6.20 -17.83
N LYS A 110 13.47 -6.57 -16.55
CA LYS A 110 14.75 -7.09 -16.01
C LYS A 110 15.16 -8.38 -16.69
N LEU A 111 14.19 -9.26 -16.97
CA LEU A 111 14.46 -10.53 -17.63
C LEU A 111 14.90 -10.33 -19.09
N LEU A 112 14.22 -9.46 -19.85
CA LEU A 112 14.60 -9.10 -21.22
C LEU A 112 16.01 -8.48 -21.29
N ASN A 113 16.38 -7.69 -20.27
CA ASN A 113 17.70 -7.05 -20.19
C ASN A 113 18.76 -7.89 -19.45
N SER A 114 18.45 -9.12 -19.05
CA SER A 114 19.39 -9.95 -18.29
C SER A 114 20.52 -10.47 -19.18
N PRO A 115 21.80 -10.36 -18.78
CA PRO A 115 22.91 -10.84 -19.57
C PRO A 115 22.86 -12.36 -19.78
N ALA A 116 23.07 -12.72 -21.03
CA ALA A 116 23.34 -14.06 -21.52
C ALA A 116 24.23 -14.91 -20.60
N GLU A 117 25.38 -14.36 -20.21
CA GLU A 117 26.41 -15.05 -19.43
C GLU A 117 25.95 -15.36 -18.01
N THR A 118 25.11 -14.51 -17.44
CA THR A 118 24.55 -14.71 -16.09
C THR A 118 23.61 -15.90 -16.07
N LEU A 119 22.74 -16.03 -17.09
CA LEU A 119 21.82 -17.15 -17.21
C LEU A 119 22.55 -18.49 -17.38
N ILE A 120 23.62 -18.50 -18.19
CA ILE A 120 24.46 -19.69 -18.38
C ILE A 120 25.10 -20.12 -17.05
N LYS A 121 25.68 -19.17 -16.29
CA LYS A 121 26.33 -19.46 -15.00
C LYS A 121 25.37 -20.04 -13.96
N LEU A 122 24.12 -19.59 -13.96
CA LEU A 122 23.08 -20.07 -13.02
C LEU A 122 22.53 -21.46 -13.39
N MET A 123 22.83 -21.96 -14.59
CA MET A 123 22.35 -23.23 -15.13
C MET A 123 23.52 -24.12 -15.55
N SER A 124 24.56 -24.20 -14.72
CA SER A 124 25.81 -24.93 -15.00
C SER A 124 25.62 -26.42 -15.27
N ASP A 125 24.54 -27.01 -14.76
CA ASP A 125 24.22 -28.44 -14.91
C ASP A 125 23.57 -28.76 -16.27
N ILE A 126 23.36 -27.75 -17.12
CA ILE A 126 22.74 -27.88 -18.44
C ILE A 126 23.77 -27.54 -19.51
N GLU A 127 23.82 -28.35 -20.55
CA GLU A 127 24.71 -28.09 -21.69
C GLU A 127 24.43 -26.69 -22.26
N HIS A 128 25.46 -25.85 -22.36
CA HIS A 128 25.33 -24.43 -22.71
C HIS A 128 24.49 -24.17 -23.96
N LYS A 129 24.62 -25.04 -24.97
CA LYS A 129 23.88 -24.95 -26.24
C LYS A 129 22.37 -25.16 -26.11
N LEU A 130 21.92 -25.80 -25.03
CA LEU A 130 20.51 -26.12 -24.77
C LEU A 130 19.81 -25.07 -23.89
N ILE A 131 20.56 -24.19 -23.23
CA ILE A 131 20.02 -23.18 -22.31
C ILE A 131 19.14 -22.17 -23.04
N TYR A 132 19.66 -21.54 -24.11
CA TYR A 132 18.88 -20.53 -24.85
C TYR A 132 17.63 -21.08 -25.52
N PRO A 133 17.67 -22.22 -26.24
CA PRO A 133 16.46 -22.81 -26.81
C PRO A 133 15.38 -23.05 -25.76
N LYS A 134 15.74 -23.58 -24.58
CA LYS A 134 14.80 -23.80 -23.47
C LYS A 134 14.19 -22.48 -22.95
N ILE A 135 15.02 -21.45 -22.79
CA ILE A 135 14.54 -20.14 -22.33
C ILE A 135 13.61 -19.52 -23.38
N ILE A 136 13.99 -19.51 -24.66
CA ILE A 136 13.15 -18.99 -25.75
C ILE A 136 11.82 -19.76 -25.82
N GLU A 137 11.83 -21.08 -25.68
CA GLU A 137 10.61 -21.91 -25.69
C GLU A 137 9.61 -21.49 -24.59
N LYS A 138 10.10 -21.19 -23.38
CA LYS A 138 9.23 -20.89 -22.22
C LYS A 138 8.94 -19.40 -22.01
N LEU A 139 9.86 -18.53 -22.43
CA LEU A 139 9.88 -17.10 -22.09
C LEU A 139 10.06 -16.19 -23.31
N GLY A 140 10.33 -16.73 -24.51
CA GLY A 140 10.54 -15.94 -25.73
C GLY A 140 9.35 -15.07 -26.12
N TRP A 141 8.14 -15.44 -25.69
CA TRP A 141 6.93 -14.63 -25.85
C TRP A 141 7.02 -13.24 -25.22
N LEU A 142 7.95 -12.99 -24.28
CA LEU A 142 8.12 -11.68 -23.65
C LEU A 142 8.63 -10.63 -24.62
N ALA A 143 9.43 -11.02 -25.62
CA ALA A 143 9.96 -10.10 -26.62
C ALA A 143 8.83 -9.39 -27.38
N ASP A 144 7.71 -10.07 -27.60
CA ASP A 144 6.52 -9.50 -28.25
C ASP A 144 5.93 -8.32 -27.47
N TYR A 145 6.21 -8.19 -26.17
CA TYR A 145 5.64 -7.17 -25.27
C TYR A 145 6.63 -6.06 -24.89
N GLU A 146 7.82 -6.01 -25.46
CA GLU A 146 8.86 -5.06 -25.03
C GLU A 146 8.38 -3.60 -25.04
N ALA A 147 7.77 -3.15 -26.14
CA ALA A 147 7.23 -1.79 -26.25
C ALA A 147 6.09 -1.53 -25.25
N ASP A 148 5.20 -2.50 -25.06
CA ASP A 148 4.07 -2.38 -24.11
C ASP A 148 4.57 -2.35 -22.66
N LEU A 149 5.60 -3.13 -22.33
CA LEU A 149 6.22 -3.15 -21.01
C LEU A 149 6.80 -1.79 -20.67
N ILE A 150 7.51 -1.15 -21.60
CA ILE A 150 8.02 0.22 -21.44
C ILE A 150 6.84 1.18 -21.22
N HIS A 151 5.81 1.10 -22.06
CA HIS A 151 4.63 1.95 -21.96
C HIS A 151 3.91 1.83 -20.60
N TRP A 152 3.61 0.60 -20.14
CA TRP A 152 2.98 0.37 -18.85
C TRP A 152 3.88 0.79 -17.68
N ASN A 153 5.19 0.60 -17.80
CA ASN A 153 6.14 1.05 -16.78
C ASN A 153 6.17 2.57 -16.67
N GLN A 154 6.09 3.31 -17.79
CA GLN A 154 5.97 4.77 -17.78
C GLN A 154 4.68 5.25 -17.09
N MET A 155 3.55 4.58 -17.32
CA MET A 155 2.31 4.89 -16.59
C MET A 155 2.47 4.72 -15.08
N VAL A 156 3.05 3.60 -14.66
CA VAL A 156 3.34 3.35 -13.24
C VAL A 156 4.29 4.41 -12.69
N ALA A 157 5.37 4.73 -13.40
CA ALA A 157 6.35 5.72 -12.96
C ALA A 157 5.73 7.10 -12.72
N MET A 158 4.85 7.56 -13.62
CA MET A 158 4.13 8.84 -13.45
C MET A 158 3.28 8.84 -12.18
N THR A 159 2.47 7.79 -11.97
CA THR A 159 1.63 7.69 -10.77
C THR A 159 2.43 7.62 -9.47
N ARG A 160 3.50 6.82 -9.43
CA ARG A 160 4.38 6.68 -8.27
C ARG A 160 5.15 7.94 -7.96
N SER A 161 5.56 8.69 -8.99
CA SER A 161 6.20 9.99 -8.84
C SER A 161 5.26 10.98 -8.14
N LEU A 162 4.00 11.08 -8.57
CA LEU A 162 3.02 11.94 -7.90
C LEU A 162 2.74 11.48 -6.47
N GLU A 163 2.48 10.19 -6.26
CA GLU A 163 2.25 9.65 -4.92
C GLU A 163 3.40 9.95 -3.97
N THR A 164 4.65 9.76 -4.43
CA THR A 164 5.85 10.04 -3.64
C THR A 164 5.94 11.51 -3.28
N GLN A 165 5.73 12.40 -4.26
CA GLN A 165 5.76 13.84 -4.06
C GLN A 165 4.72 14.26 -3.01
N LEU A 166 3.46 13.85 -3.17
CA LEU A 166 2.39 14.27 -2.28
C LEU A 166 2.49 13.63 -0.88
N LYS A 167 3.07 12.43 -0.77
CA LYS A 167 3.37 11.80 0.53
C LYS A 167 4.46 12.54 1.30
N GLN A 168 5.42 13.16 0.61
CA GLN A 168 6.55 13.86 1.24
C GLN A 168 6.25 15.33 1.52
N LEU A 169 5.64 16.03 0.55
CA LEU A 169 5.43 17.48 0.61
C LEU A 169 3.99 17.87 0.99
N GLY A 170 3.08 16.89 1.05
CA GLY A 170 1.65 17.13 1.19
C GLY A 170 1.03 17.70 -0.09
N LEU A 171 -0.28 17.92 -0.03
CA LEU A 171 -1.05 18.60 -1.06
C LEU A 171 -1.13 20.09 -0.72
N ASN A 172 -0.68 20.95 -1.62
CA ASN A 172 -0.64 22.41 -1.47
C ASN A 172 -0.75 23.11 -2.83
N SER A 173 -0.74 24.45 -2.86
CA SER A 173 -0.87 25.23 -4.10
C SER A 173 0.28 25.05 -5.09
N GLN A 174 1.46 24.57 -4.65
CA GLN A 174 2.63 24.32 -5.49
C GLN A 174 2.70 22.87 -6.00
N SER A 175 1.81 21.99 -5.55
CA SER A 175 1.83 20.56 -5.91
C SER A 175 1.78 20.30 -7.42
N LEU A 176 1.00 21.09 -8.16
CA LEU A 176 0.92 20.97 -9.61
C LEU A 176 2.23 21.38 -10.28
N GLU A 177 2.80 22.53 -9.88
CA GLU A 177 4.05 23.04 -10.43
C GLU A 177 5.20 22.04 -10.22
N TYR A 178 5.34 21.52 -9.00
CA TYR A 178 6.36 20.51 -8.72
C TYR A 178 6.19 19.25 -9.56
N PHE A 179 4.95 18.81 -9.78
CA PHE A 179 4.71 17.62 -10.59
C PHE A 179 5.01 17.88 -12.08
N GLN A 180 4.74 19.09 -12.58
CA GLN A 180 5.07 19.51 -13.96
C GLN A 180 6.58 19.62 -14.22
N GLN A 181 7.39 19.85 -13.18
CA GLN A 181 8.85 19.86 -13.29
C GLN A 181 9.42 18.47 -13.56
N ASN A 182 8.66 17.39 -13.31
CA ASN A 182 9.05 16.04 -13.70
C ASN A 182 9.00 15.93 -15.23
N LYS A 183 10.18 15.99 -15.86
CA LYS A 183 10.31 15.80 -17.31
C LYS A 183 10.09 14.34 -17.67
N PHE A 184 8.86 14.00 -18.06
CA PHE A 184 8.55 12.72 -18.66
C PHE A 184 8.67 12.84 -20.18
N GLU A 185 9.58 12.06 -20.77
CA GLU A 185 9.68 11.92 -22.22
C GLU A 185 8.80 10.77 -22.68
N PHE A 186 7.84 11.06 -23.57
CA PHE A 186 6.87 10.09 -24.04
C PHE A 186 7.22 9.59 -25.43
N VAL A 187 7.11 8.27 -25.59
CA VAL A 187 7.28 7.62 -26.89
C VAL A 187 6.00 7.72 -27.73
N ASN A 188 4.83 7.96 -27.11
CA ASN A 188 3.53 8.03 -27.78
C ASN A 188 2.57 9.08 -27.19
N SER A 189 1.52 9.42 -27.94
CA SER A 189 0.49 10.39 -27.53
C SER A 189 -0.43 9.89 -26.42
N SER A 190 -0.70 8.58 -26.33
CA SER A 190 -1.56 8.01 -25.28
C SER A 190 -1.03 8.27 -23.87
N LEU A 191 0.29 8.37 -23.68
CA LEU A 191 0.88 8.73 -22.39
C LEU A 191 0.69 10.20 -22.04
N GLN A 192 0.59 11.09 -23.04
CA GLN A 192 0.28 12.50 -22.81
C GLN A 192 -1.15 12.65 -22.26
N ASP A 193 -2.12 11.93 -22.85
CA ASP A 193 -3.49 11.92 -22.32
C ASP A 193 -3.56 11.36 -20.90
N PHE A 194 -2.75 10.33 -20.59
CA PHE A 194 -2.68 9.79 -19.23
C PHE A 194 -2.03 10.77 -18.25
N GLN A 195 -0.95 11.46 -18.66
CA GLN A 195 -0.34 12.51 -17.86
C GLN A 195 -1.32 13.64 -17.59
N GLN A 196 -2.10 14.04 -18.59
CA GLN A 196 -3.12 15.08 -18.43
C GLN A 196 -4.17 14.69 -17.38
N GLN A 197 -4.61 13.43 -17.32
CA GLN A 197 -5.53 12.97 -16.27
C GLN A 197 -4.93 13.10 -14.86
N ILE A 198 -3.62 12.90 -14.72
CA ILE A 198 -2.91 13.11 -13.46
C ILE A 198 -2.85 14.61 -13.12
N PHE A 199 -2.57 15.49 -14.10
CA PHE A 199 -2.62 16.94 -13.90
C PHE A 199 -4.01 17.42 -13.52
N ASP A 200 -5.06 16.90 -14.15
CA ASP A 200 -6.45 17.25 -13.84
C ASP A 200 -6.79 16.81 -12.41
N TYR A 201 -6.33 15.63 -11.98
CA TYR A 201 -6.48 15.19 -10.61
C TYR A 201 -5.84 16.19 -9.63
N VAL A 202 -4.57 16.54 -9.81
CA VAL A 202 -3.86 17.47 -8.90
C VAL A 202 -4.53 18.84 -8.91
N THR A 203 -4.87 19.36 -10.08
CA THR A 203 -5.55 20.65 -10.26
C THR A 203 -6.85 20.67 -9.46
N ASN A 204 -7.70 19.67 -9.64
CA ASN A 204 -8.98 19.57 -8.93
C ASN A 204 -8.83 19.48 -7.41
N GLN A 205 -7.79 18.79 -6.91
CA GLN A 205 -7.51 18.73 -5.48
C GLN A 205 -6.98 20.07 -4.94
N CYS A 206 -6.13 20.77 -5.70
CA CYS A 206 -5.57 22.07 -5.32
C CYS A 206 -6.59 23.22 -5.34
N LEU A 207 -7.67 23.15 -6.13
CA LEU A 207 -8.72 24.19 -6.18
C LEU A 207 -9.36 24.50 -4.83
N GLN A 208 -9.36 23.54 -3.90
CA GLN A 208 -9.96 23.70 -2.58
C GLN A 208 -8.99 24.35 -1.57
N ILE A 209 -7.71 24.46 -1.90
CA ILE A 209 -6.64 24.88 -0.99
C ILE A 209 -6.49 26.40 -1.06
N LYS A 210 -6.52 27.04 0.11
CA LYS A 210 -6.19 28.46 0.25
C LYS A 210 -4.68 28.62 0.42
N ASP A 211 -4.14 29.77 0.00
CA ASP A 211 -2.70 29.98 -0.05
C ASP A 211 -1.99 29.74 1.29
N LYS A 212 -0.85 29.03 1.22
CA LYS A 212 0.11 28.67 2.29
C LYS A 212 -0.25 27.49 3.21
N GLU A 213 -1.37 26.82 3.01
CA GLU A 213 -1.69 25.59 3.77
C GLU A 213 -1.25 24.32 3.04
N THR A 214 -0.86 23.31 3.81
CA THR A 214 -0.48 21.98 3.32
C THR A 214 -1.38 20.93 3.97
N PHE A 215 -1.98 20.09 3.14
CA PHE A 215 -2.98 19.09 3.52
C PHE A 215 -2.50 17.67 3.24
N LEU A 216 -3.15 16.68 3.86
CA LEU A 216 -2.85 15.28 3.63
C LEU A 216 -3.37 14.85 2.26
N ALA A 217 -2.54 14.18 1.46
CA ALA A 217 -2.96 13.65 0.16
C ALA A 217 -3.46 12.20 0.23
N THR A 218 -3.17 11.49 1.32
CA THR A 218 -3.46 10.06 1.48
C THR A 218 -3.66 9.69 2.95
N SER A 219 -4.40 8.61 3.15
CA SER A 219 -4.62 7.93 4.41
C SER A 219 -3.52 6.90 4.75
N ASP A 220 -2.55 6.67 3.87
CA ASP A 220 -1.41 5.75 4.05
C ASP A 220 -0.61 6.01 5.34
N VAL A 221 -0.69 7.23 5.91
CA VAL A 221 -0.09 7.54 7.21
C VAL A 221 -0.65 6.66 8.33
N ILE A 222 -1.94 6.30 8.26
CA ILE A 222 -2.60 5.38 9.19
C ILE A 222 -2.05 3.97 8.98
N GLU A 223 -1.90 3.52 7.74
CA GLU A 223 -1.30 2.22 7.43
C GLU A 223 0.15 2.13 7.91
N SER A 224 0.91 3.22 7.77
CA SER A 224 2.30 3.33 8.23
C SER A 224 2.39 3.21 9.74
N LEU A 225 1.44 3.82 10.46
CA LEU A 225 1.31 3.71 11.91
C LEU A 225 1.00 2.28 12.35
N PHE A 226 0.04 1.61 11.71
CA PHE A 226 -0.23 0.20 11.95
C PHE A 226 0.92 -0.72 11.50
N GLY A 227 1.70 -0.32 10.51
CA GLY A 227 2.93 -1.00 10.09
C GLY A 227 3.97 -1.03 11.21
N LYS A 228 4.23 0.12 11.86
CA LYS A 228 5.10 0.19 13.05
C LYS A 228 4.58 -0.70 14.18
N TYR A 229 3.27 -0.63 14.46
CA TYR A 229 2.64 -1.51 15.45
C TYR A 229 2.89 -3.00 15.14
N LYS A 230 2.66 -3.42 13.90
CA LYS A 230 2.89 -4.81 13.46
C LYS A 230 4.36 -5.23 13.62
N GLN A 231 5.31 -4.32 13.39
CA GLN A 231 6.72 -4.57 13.59
C GLN A 231 7.04 -4.80 15.08
N PHE A 232 6.48 -3.97 15.98
CA PHE A 232 6.61 -4.17 17.42
C PHE A 232 5.95 -5.49 17.87
N SER A 233 4.74 -5.79 17.38
CA SER A 233 3.97 -6.98 17.75
C SER A 233 4.44 -8.27 17.10
N ALA A 234 5.35 -8.21 16.13
CA ALA A 234 5.85 -9.40 15.43
C ALA A 234 6.54 -10.41 16.37
N ARG A 235 7.06 -9.95 17.51
CA ARG A 235 7.73 -10.79 18.52
C ARG A 235 6.75 -11.50 19.45
N CYS A 236 5.46 -11.15 19.42
CA CYS A 236 4.48 -11.77 20.30
C CYS A 236 3.96 -13.09 19.71
N PRO A 237 3.97 -14.18 20.49
CA PRO A 237 3.57 -15.51 20.01
C PRO A 237 2.07 -15.59 19.70
N ILE A 238 1.25 -14.75 20.33
CA ILE A 238 -0.18 -14.64 20.07
C ILE A 238 -0.47 -13.25 19.50
N LYS A 239 -1.10 -13.22 18.33
CA LYS A 239 -1.51 -11.99 17.63
C LYS A 239 -2.82 -11.46 18.21
N GLU A 240 -2.77 -10.98 19.45
CA GLU A 240 -3.89 -10.32 20.13
C GLU A 240 -3.57 -8.82 20.29
N MET A 241 -4.59 -7.96 20.16
CA MET A 241 -4.44 -6.57 20.56
C MET A 241 -4.60 -6.48 22.08
N GLY A 242 -3.58 -5.94 22.75
CA GLY A 242 -3.58 -5.72 24.20
C GLY A 242 -2.73 -4.49 24.51
N GLN A 243 -1.85 -4.57 25.52
CA GLN A 243 -0.97 -3.46 25.91
C GLN A 243 -0.14 -2.86 24.78
N MET A 244 0.18 -3.66 23.77
CA MET A 244 0.93 -3.20 22.61
C MET A 244 0.19 -2.13 21.81
N LEU A 245 -1.13 -1.99 21.95
CA LEU A 245 -1.90 -0.93 21.31
C LEU A 245 -1.35 0.45 21.69
N LEU A 246 -0.87 0.63 22.92
CA LEU A 246 -0.28 1.88 23.38
C LEU A 246 0.97 2.28 22.58
N THR A 247 1.66 1.32 21.93
CA THR A 247 2.80 1.62 21.07
C THR A 247 2.43 2.43 19.82
N ILE A 248 1.16 2.39 19.41
CA ILE A 248 0.62 3.27 18.36
C ILE A 248 0.75 4.72 18.80
N CYS A 249 0.27 5.05 20.00
CA CYS A 249 0.36 6.40 20.56
C CYS A 249 1.82 6.83 20.74
N LEU A 250 2.69 5.94 21.20
CA LEU A 250 4.13 6.21 21.34
C LEU A 250 4.80 6.50 19.98
N SER A 251 4.30 5.89 18.90
CA SER A 251 4.88 6.05 17.56
C SER A 251 4.58 7.41 16.91
N THR A 252 3.66 8.20 17.48
CA THR A 252 3.26 9.53 16.97
C THR A 252 3.81 10.68 17.80
N MET A 253 4.53 10.41 18.90
CA MET A 253 5.03 11.43 19.81
C MET A 253 6.56 11.53 19.78
N ASN A 254 7.06 12.74 20.05
CA ASN A 254 8.48 12.94 20.30
C ASN A 254 8.79 12.57 21.76
N LEU A 255 9.47 11.45 21.97
CA LEU A 255 9.83 10.94 23.29
C LEU A 255 11.03 11.72 23.86
N THR A 256 10.76 12.81 24.57
CA THR A 256 11.77 13.57 25.30
C THR A 256 11.97 13.02 26.71
N THR A 257 13.12 13.29 27.32
CA THR A 257 13.40 12.93 28.71
C THR A 257 12.35 13.49 29.68
N SER A 258 11.84 14.69 29.43
CA SER A 258 10.80 15.31 30.25
C SER A 258 9.46 14.58 30.16
N VAL A 259 9.05 14.17 28.95
CA VAL A 259 7.82 13.38 28.74
C VAL A 259 7.94 12.02 29.42
N ILE A 260 9.07 11.34 29.27
CA ILE A 260 9.30 10.03 29.89
C ILE A 260 9.29 10.15 31.42
N LYS A 261 10.00 11.14 31.98
CA LYS A 261 10.02 11.38 33.42
C LYS A 261 8.61 11.64 33.95
N ASN A 262 7.87 12.54 33.31
CA ASN A 262 6.51 12.87 33.71
C ASN A 262 5.59 11.63 33.63
N ALA A 263 5.71 10.81 32.59
CA ALA A 263 4.92 9.58 32.47
C ALA A 263 5.23 8.60 33.61
N LEU A 264 6.52 8.39 33.94
CA LEU A 264 6.93 7.50 35.02
C LEU A 264 6.56 8.01 36.42
N GLU A 265 6.47 9.32 36.61
CA GLU A 265 6.09 9.94 37.90
C GLU A 265 4.57 9.94 38.11
N ASN A 266 3.77 9.94 37.04
CA ASN A 266 2.31 10.08 37.13
C ASN A 266 1.54 8.78 36.88
N ILE A 267 2.11 7.83 36.13
CA ILE A 267 1.44 6.58 35.76
C ILE A 267 2.27 5.41 36.27
N SER A 268 1.71 4.68 37.22
CA SER A 268 2.30 3.46 37.75
C SER A 268 2.04 2.27 36.81
N PHE A 269 2.79 1.19 37.00
CA PHE A 269 2.55 -0.07 36.28
C PHE A 269 1.16 -0.64 36.61
N THR A 270 0.71 -0.50 37.87
CA THR A 270 -0.61 -0.95 38.33
C THR A 270 -1.73 -0.26 37.56
N ASP A 271 -1.63 1.05 37.31
CA ASP A 271 -2.64 1.79 36.54
C ASP A 271 -2.78 1.23 35.12
N VAL A 272 -1.66 0.80 34.51
CA VAL A 272 -1.67 0.19 33.18
C VAL A 272 -2.31 -1.21 33.22
N GLU A 273 -2.04 -2.02 34.25
CA GLU A 273 -2.67 -3.33 34.42
C GLU A 273 -4.18 -3.25 34.66
N GLU A 274 -4.62 -2.29 35.47
CA GLU A 274 -6.04 -2.02 35.72
C GLU A 274 -6.75 -1.62 34.42
N TRP A 275 -6.16 -0.68 33.67
CA TRP A 275 -6.68 -0.28 32.36
C TRP A 275 -6.75 -1.45 31.37
N LEU A 276 -5.73 -2.32 31.35
CA LEU A 276 -5.73 -3.51 30.49
C LEU A 276 -6.87 -4.48 30.84
N SER A 277 -7.10 -4.70 32.13
CA SER A 277 -8.18 -5.54 32.63
C SER A 277 -9.56 -4.95 32.28
N GLU A 278 -9.73 -3.64 32.44
CA GLU A 278 -10.97 -2.94 32.11
C GLU A 278 -11.30 -3.01 30.60
N VAL A 279 -10.30 -2.74 29.75
CA VAL A 279 -10.53 -2.61 28.30
C VAL A 279 -10.52 -3.95 27.57
N PHE A 280 -9.60 -4.85 27.92
CA PHE A 280 -9.39 -6.11 27.20
C PHE A 280 -9.73 -7.35 28.02
N GLY A 281 -9.72 -7.24 29.36
CA GLY A 281 -9.90 -8.38 30.26
C GLY A 281 -8.77 -9.40 30.16
N GLN A 282 -9.10 -10.67 30.38
CA GLN A 282 -8.11 -11.74 30.38
C GLN A 282 -7.61 -12.07 28.97
N SER A 283 -6.28 -11.98 28.77
CA SER A 283 -5.62 -12.29 27.49
C SER A 283 -5.79 -13.75 27.07
N MET A 284 -5.70 -14.03 25.77
CA MET A 284 -5.78 -15.38 25.21
C MET A 284 -4.64 -16.29 25.69
N LEU A 285 -3.45 -15.73 25.94
CA LEU A 285 -2.36 -16.48 26.55
C LEU A 285 -2.69 -16.88 27.99
N SER A 286 -3.25 -15.95 28.78
CA SER A 286 -3.68 -16.21 30.16
C SER A 286 -4.79 -17.25 30.19
N LYS A 287 -5.83 -17.11 29.35
CA LYS A 287 -6.91 -18.11 29.19
C LYS A 287 -6.35 -19.50 28.86
N ARG A 288 -5.42 -19.58 27.91
CA ARG A 288 -4.74 -20.85 27.56
C ARG A 288 -3.97 -21.43 28.74
N LYS A 289 -3.17 -20.61 29.42
CA LYS A 289 -2.42 -21.05 30.61
C LYS A 289 -3.38 -21.59 31.67
N THR A 290 -4.42 -20.84 32.03
CA THR A 290 -5.45 -21.25 33.01
C THR A 290 -6.12 -22.57 32.61
N LEU A 291 -6.51 -22.71 31.34
CA LEU A 291 -7.14 -23.94 30.83
C LEU A 291 -6.21 -25.15 30.94
N PHE A 292 -4.94 -25.02 30.54
CA PHE A 292 -3.99 -26.14 30.53
C PHE A 292 -3.31 -26.39 31.88
N SER A 293 -3.33 -25.42 32.81
CA SER A 293 -2.90 -25.61 34.20
C SER A 293 -4.00 -26.20 35.09
N ALA A 294 -5.27 -26.14 34.66
CA ALA A 294 -6.37 -26.76 35.41
C ALA A 294 -6.31 -28.29 35.40
N ASN A 295 -5.70 -28.91 34.38
CA ASN A 295 -5.59 -30.36 34.24
C ASN A 295 -4.36 -30.98 34.92
N THR A 296 -3.43 -30.18 35.46
CA THR A 296 -2.21 -30.70 36.10
C THR A 296 -2.36 -31.05 37.58
N ASN A 297 -3.55 -30.89 38.16
CA ASN A 297 -3.82 -31.24 39.56
C ASN A 297 -4.50 -32.62 39.77
N ASP A 298 -4.82 -33.37 38.70
CA ASP A 298 -5.55 -34.65 38.78
C ASP A 298 -4.76 -35.86 38.24
N THR A 299 -3.43 -35.86 38.38
CA THR A 299 -2.65 -37.11 38.29
C THR A 299 -1.80 -37.26 39.54
N GLU A 300 -2.45 -37.64 40.65
CA GLU A 300 -1.82 -38.57 41.59
C GLU A 300 -1.60 -39.88 40.83
N THR A 301 -0.38 -40.09 40.37
CA THR A 301 0.11 -41.40 39.95
C THR A 301 0.12 -42.32 41.17
N ALA A 302 -0.78 -43.32 41.17
CA ALA A 302 -0.63 -44.56 41.90
C ALA A 302 0.43 -45.46 41.25
#